data_AF-A0A9E5PSA0-F1
#
_entry.id   AF-A0A9E5PSA0-F1
#
_cell.length_a   1.000
_cell.length_b   1.000
_cell.length_c   1.000
_cell.angle_alpha   90.00
_cell.angle_beta   90.00
_cell.angle_gamma   90.00
#
_symmetry.space_group_name_H-M   'P 1'
#
loop_
_entity.id
_entity.type
_entity.pdbx_description
1 polymer ?
#
loop_
_entity_poly.entity_id
_entity_poly.type
_entity_poly.pdbx_seq_one_letter_code
_entity_poly.pdbx_strand_id
1 'polypeptide(L)' 'QTLKYLPAHILGIEGELVGVVGFGLAGVFLLLIPFLDRRTARGEPSRLFTWITIGIIVYILVLT' A
#
# COMPACT_ATOMS: atom_id res chain seq x y z
N GLN A 1 9.31 9.87 22.63
CA GLN A 1 10.64 10.07 22.00
C GLN A 1 10.72 9.46 20.59
N THR A 2 9.76 8.63 20.17
CA THR A 2 9.73 7.98 18.84
C THR A 2 9.28 8.92 17.70
N LEU A 3 8.46 9.94 18.00
CA LEU A 3 8.10 11.02 17.05
C LEU A 3 9.29 11.92 16.64
N LYS A 4 10.48 11.70 17.18
CA LYS A 4 11.69 12.50 16.92
C LYS A 4 12.57 11.91 15.80
N TYR A 5 12.30 10.68 15.38
CA TYR A 5 13.13 9.93 14.42
C TYR A 5 12.43 9.65 13.10
N LEU A 6 11.16 10.03 12.94
CA LEU A 6 10.54 10.03 11.63
C LEU A 6 11.16 11.19 10.84
N PRO A 7 11.80 10.95 9.68
CA PRO A 7 12.23 12.02 8.82
C PRO A 7 10.99 12.85 8.48
N ALA A 8 11.00 14.13 8.86
CA ALA A 8 9.83 15.01 8.77
C ALA A 8 9.27 15.08 7.34
N HIS A 9 10.09 14.77 6.33
CA HIS A 9 9.70 14.83 4.93
C HIS A 9 10.22 13.61 4.15
N ILE A 10 9.34 12.93 3.43
CA ILE A 10 9.69 12.02 2.34
C ILE A 10 9.49 12.84 1.06
N LEU A 11 10.57 13.08 0.29
CA LEU A 11 10.53 13.83 -0.97
C LEU A 11 9.94 15.27 -0.88
N GLY A 12 9.97 15.90 0.30
CA GLY A 12 9.41 17.24 0.51
C GLY A 12 7.92 17.28 0.90
N ILE A 13 7.32 16.12 1.22
CA ILE A 13 5.97 16.01 1.79
C ILE A 13 6.08 15.42 3.20
N GLU A 14 5.23 15.88 4.14
CA GLU A 14 5.13 15.32 5.48
C GLU A 14 4.96 13.79 5.42
N GLY A 15 5.89 13.06 6.03
CA GLY A 15 5.88 11.59 6.01
C GLY A 15 4.59 11.00 6.59
N GLU A 16 3.97 11.71 7.54
CA GLU A 16 2.66 11.36 8.10
C GLU A 16 1.55 11.41 7.04
N LEU A 17 1.50 12.49 6.25
CA LEU A 17 0.50 12.63 5.18
C LEU A 17 0.72 11.58 4.08
N VAL A 18 1.97 11.33 3.69
CA VAL A 18 2.33 10.28 2.71
C VAL A 18 1.92 8.89 3.23
N GLY A 19 2.14 8.64 4.52
CA GLY A 19 1.63 7.47 5.21
C GLY A 19 0.13 7.36 5.07
N VAL A 20 -0.63 8.30 5.66
CA VAL A 20 -2.10 8.25 5.72
C VAL A 20 -2.72 8.09 4.32
N VAL A 21 -2.28 8.88 3.34
CA VAL A 21 -2.80 8.82 1.97
C VAL A 21 -2.37 7.52 1.28
N GLY A 22 -1.11 7.11 1.39
CA GLY A 22 -0.59 5.89 0.79
C GLY A 22 -1.26 4.63 1.35
N PHE A 23 -1.40 4.54 2.67
CA PHE A 23 -2.11 3.46 3.35
C PHE A 23 -3.60 3.43 2.99
N GLY A 24 -4.27 4.59 2.95
CA GLY A 24 -5.67 4.69 2.56
C GLY A 24 -5.91 4.21 1.12
N LEU A 25 -5.10 4.69 0.18
CA LEU A 25 -5.18 4.28 -1.23
C LEU A 25 -4.85 2.80 -1.42
N ALA A 26 -3.81 2.30 -0.74
CA ALA A 26 -3.46 0.88 -0.75
C ALA A 26 -4.62 0.01 -0.24
N GLY A 27 -5.22 0.36 0.89
CA GLY A 27 -6.36 -0.38 1.45
C GLY A 27 -7.57 -0.39 0.52
N VAL A 28 -7.93 0.76 -0.06
CA VAL A 28 -9.02 0.85 -1.04
C VAL A 28 -8.70 0.01 -2.28
N PHE A 29 -7.47 0.08 -2.79
CA PHE A 29 -7.05 -0.72 -3.94
C PHE A 29 -7.20 -2.21 -3.64
N LEU A 30 -6.70 -2.69 -2.49
CA LEU A 30 -6.82 -4.09 -2.07
C LEU A 30 -8.28 -4.56 -1.97
N LEU A 31 -9.17 -3.72 -1.43
CA LEU A 31 -10.61 -4.01 -1.38
C LEU A 31 -11.26 -4.08 -2.77
N LEU A 32 -10.75 -3.31 -3.73
CA LEU A 32 -11.27 -3.28 -5.10
C LEU A 32 -10.69 -4.38 -6.00
N ILE A 33 -9.62 -5.07 -5.60
CA ILE A 33 -9.01 -6.18 -6.38
C ILE A 33 -10.04 -7.21 -6.89
N PRO A 34 -10.94 -7.79 -6.07
CA PRO A 34 -11.89 -8.79 -6.58
C PRO A 34 -12.86 -8.24 -7.63
N PHE A 35 -13.10 -6.93 -7.66
CA PHE A 35 -13.91 -6.28 -8.68
C PHE A 35 -13.10 -5.98 -9.96
N LEU A 36 -11.82 -5.66 -9.80
CA LEU A 36 -10.89 -5.36 -10.89
C LEU A 36 -10.39 -6.63 -11.60
N ASP A 37 -10.26 -7.75 -10.89
CA ASP A 37 -9.82 -9.02 -11.43
C ASP A 37 -10.80 -10.16 -11.12
N ARG A 38 -11.50 -10.60 -12.15
CA ARG A 38 -12.45 -11.72 -12.09
C ARG A 38 -11.77 -13.06 -11.81
N ARG A 39 -10.46 -13.20 -12.08
CA ARG A 39 -9.67 -14.40 -11.71
C ARG A 39 -9.42 -14.41 -10.20
N THR A 40 -9.02 -13.27 -9.64
CA THR A 40 -8.88 -13.13 -8.19
C THR A 40 -10.20 -13.37 -7.47
N ALA A 41 -11.33 -12.92 -8.02
CA ALA A 41 -12.66 -13.22 -7.49
C ALA A 41 -13.02 -14.72 -7.49
N ARG A 42 -12.41 -15.51 -8.38
CA ARG A 42 -12.57 -16.98 -8.45
C ARG A 42 -11.56 -17.72 -7.57
N GLY A 43 -10.72 -17.01 -6.83
CA GLY A 43 -9.61 -17.59 -6.06
C GLY A 43 -8.45 -18.06 -6.94
N GLU A 44 -8.44 -17.72 -8.23
CA GLU A 44 -7.34 -18.04 -9.13
C GLU A 44 -6.22 -17.00 -8.99
N PRO A 45 -4.96 -17.43 -8.87
CA PRO A 45 -3.84 -16.51 -8.75
C PRO A 45 -3.64 -15.74 -10.06
N SER A 46 -3.57 -14.41 -9.95
CA SER A 46 -3.27 -13.52 -11.05
C SER A 46 -1.90 -12.92 -10.86
N ARG A 47 -0.93 -13.32 -11.71
CA ARG A 47 0.48 -12.92 -11.55
C ARG A 47 0.63 -11.40 -11.40
N LEU A 48 -0.12 -10.61 -12.17
CA LEU A 48 -0.07 -9.14 -12.11
C LEU A 48 -0.51 -8.63 -10.72
N PHE A 49 -1.68 -9.04 -10.25
CA PHE A 49 -2.24 -8.58 -8.97
C PHE A 49 -1.46 -9.13 -7.77
N THR A 50 -0.86 -10.31 -7.89
CA THR A 50 0.06 -10.83 -6.87
C THR A 50 1.29 -9.93 -6.73
N TRP A 51 1.94 -9.53 -7.83
CA TRP A 51 3.09 -8.62 -7.77
C TRP A 51 2.70 -7.23 -7.24
N ILE A 52 1.55 -6.68 -7.66
CA ILE A 52 1.07 -5.39 -7.15
C ILE A 52 0.81 -5.46 -5.63
N THR A 53 0.15 -6.52 -5.16
CA THR A 53 -0.14 -6.73 -3.74
C THR A 53 1.14 -6.88 -2.92
N ILE A 54 2.13 -7.64 -3.43
CA ILE A 54 3.45 -7.77 -2.79
C ILE A 54 4.13 -6.39 -2.71
N GLY A 55 4.10 -5.59 -3.77
CA GLY A 55 4.65 -4.23 -3.77
C GLY A 55 4.01 -3.33 -2.73
N ILE A 56 2.68 -3.39 -2.59
CA ILE A 56 1.93 -2.66 -1.56
C ILE A 56 2.36 -3.10 -0.15
N ILE A 57 2.47 -4.41 0.09
CA ILE A 57 2.90 -4.93 1.40
C ILE A 57 4.32 -4.48 1.73
N VAL A 58 5.24 -4.51 0.77
CA VAL A 58 6.61 -4.03 0.96
C VAL A 58 6.62 -2.53 1.27
N TYR A 59 5.84 -1.72 0.54
CA TYR A 59 5.69 -0.29 0.81
C TYR A 59 5.22 -0.03 2.25
N ILE A 60 4.18 -0.77 2.69
CA ILE A 60 3.66 -0.71 4.05
C ILE A 60 4.78 -1.03 5.05
N LEU A 61 5.48 -2.15 4.88
CA LEU A 61 6.54 -2.59 5.80
C LEU A 61 7.73 -1.65 5.87
N VAL A 62 8.05 -0.93 4.80
CA VAL A 62 9.14 0.06 4.78
C VAL A 62 8.73 1.35 5.48
N LEU A 63 7.45 1.69 5.45
CA LEU A 63 6.93 2.95 5.97
C LEU A 63 6.41 2.86 7.42
N THR A 64 6.23 1.65 7.96
CA THR A 64 5.77 1.40 9.34
C THR A 64 6.94 1.11 10.27
#